data_AF-A0AAD9XP78-F1
#
_entry.id   AF-A0AAD9XP78-F1
#
_cell.length_a   1.000
_cell.length_b   1.000
_cell.length_c   1.000
_cell.angle_alpha   90.00
_cell.angle_beta   90.00
_cell.angle_gamma   90.00
#
_symmetry.space_group_name_H-M   'P 1'
#
loop_
_entity.id
_entity.type
_entity.pdbx_description
1 polymer ?
#
loop_
_entity_poly.entity_id
_entity_poly.type
_entity_poly.pdbx_seq_one_letter_code
_entity_poly.pdbx_strand_id
1 'polypeptide(L)'
;MRIPLMRDGGGLSFSKMDTSKTNGPGQSKRLWTEDEDSKLIESLLELNNDGRFKAEGSFKPGHLKELEKKLQEKLLECDLLAKPHIESRLKTLKTHFQIVHDMLTGHNCSGFEWDTEKKTVTA
;
A
#
# COMPACT_ATOMS: atom_id res chain seq x y z
N MET A 1 -42.66 20.06 -30.46
CA MET A 1 -41.84 19.50 -31.54
C MET A 1 -40.37 19.61 -31.11
N ARG A 2 -39.75 18.52 -30.63
CA ARG A 2 -38.28 18.33 -30.69
C ARG A 2 -37.97 18.09 -32.18
N ILE A 3 -36.84 18.48 -32.78
CA ILE A 3 -35.43 18.24 -32.41
C ILE A 3 -34.55 19.24 -33.20
N PRO A 4 -33.32 19.55 -32.75
CA PRO A 4 -32.20 19.05 -33.55
C PRO A 4 -31.06 18.43 -32.73
N LEU A 5 -30.38 17.51 -33.42
CA LEU A 5 -29.30 16.66 -32.99
C LEU A 5 -27.92 17.34 -33.11
N MET A 6 -27.07 16.95 -32.16
CA MET A 6 -25.63 16.66 -32.27
C MET A 6 -24.63 17.78 -32.62
N ARG A 7 -23.73 18.02 -31.65
CA ARG A 7 -22.30 18.06 -31.92
C ARG A 7 -21.53 17.44 -30.75
N ASP A 8 -20.86 16.31 -31.02
CA ASP A 8 -19.92 15.64 -30.13
C ASP A 8 -18.58 16.39 -30.06
N GLY A 9 -17.86 16.22 -28.95
CA GLY A 9 -16.46 16.61 -28.83
C GLY A 9 -16.00 16.72 -27.38
N GLY A 10 -15.74 15.56 -26.76
CA GLY A 10 -15.48 15.40 -25.34
C GLY A 10 -14.20 16.05 -24.80
N GLY A 11 -14.31 16.56 -23.58
CA GLY A 11 -13.21 16.61 -22.63
C GLY A 11 -13.33 15.39 -21.70
N LEU A 12 -12.23 14.63 -21.58
CA LEU A 12 -12.10 13.50 -20.66
C LEU A 12 -12.27 13.99 -19.22
N SER A 13 -13.50 13.95 -18.70
CA SER A 13 -13.75 14.05 -17.28
C SER A 13 -13.27 12.75 -16.64
N PHE A 14 -12.31 12.84 -15.74
CA PHE A 14 -11.89 11.74 -14.88
C PHE A 14 -13.10 11.29 -14.05
N SER A 15 -13.78 10.25 -14.51
CA SER A 15 -14.96 9.71 -13.85
C SER A 15 -14.54 9.14 -12.49
N LYS A 16 -15.12 9.70 -11.44
CA LYS A 16 -15.10 9.12 -10.09
C LYS A 16 -15.65 7.69 -10.23
N MET A 17 -14.82 6.69 -9.91
CA MET A 17 -15.25 5.30 -9.90
C MET A 17 -16.32 5.15 -8.82
N ASP A 18 -17.58 5.06 -9.21
CA ASP A 18 -18.67 4.72 -8.31
C ASP A 18 -18.49 3.27 -7.86
N THR A 19 -17.93 3.10 -6.65
CA THR A 19 -17.92 1.80 -5.99
C THR A 19 -19.36 1.43 -5.63
N SER A 20 -19.99 0.62 -6.46
CA SER A 20 -21.22 -0.07 -6.13
C SER A 20 -20.97 -0.96 -4.90
N LYS A 21 -21.66 -0.66 -3.79
CA LYS A 21 -21.65 -1.50 -2.58
C LYS A 21 -22.26 -2.86 -2.91
N THR A 22 -21.43 -3.87 -3.03
CA THR A 22 -21.87 -5.27 -3.13
C THR A 22 -21.76 -5.96 -1.79
N ASN A 23 -22.61 -5.57 -0.81
CA ASN A 23 -22.56 -6.07 0.57
C ASN A 23 -22.52 -7.61 0.64
N GLY A 24 -21.32 -8.16 0.83
CA GLY A 24 -21.05 -9.57 1.13
C GLY A 24 -20.31 -9.71 2.46
N PRO A 25 -20.31 -10.91 3.07
CA PRO A 25 -19.58 -11.14 4.32
C PRO A 25 -18.08 -10.91 4.07
N GLY A 26 -17.52 -9.84 4.66
CA GLY A 26 -16.12 -9.42 4.47
C GLY A 26 -15.90 -7.99 3.97
N GLN A 27 -16.93 -7.13 3.94
CA GLN A 27 -16.87 -5.81 3.30
C GLN A 27 -16.73 -4.58 4.20
N SER A 28 -16.19 -4.70 5.42
CA SER A 28 -15.51 -3.56 6.05
C SER A 28 -14.00 -3.75 5.96
N LYS A 29 -13.46 -3.75 4.74
CA LYS A 29 -12.01 -3.58 4.59
C LYS A 29 -11.70 -2.13 4.95
N ARG A 30 -11.37 -1.90 6.22
CA ARG A 30 -10.84 -0.60 6.68
C ARG A 30 -9.73 -0.21 5.72
N LEU A 31 -9.89 0.94 5.08
CA LEU A 31 -8.86 1.49 4.21
C LEU A 31 -7.79 2.13 5.08
N TRP A 32 -6.54 1.95 4.70
CA TRP A 32 -5.42 2.67 5.30
C TRP A 32 -5.31 4.02 4.62
N THR A 33 -5.19 5.08 5.39
CA THR A 33 -4.89 6.42 4.86
C THR A 33 -3.40 6.57 4.61
N GLU A 34 -3.01 7.53 3.78
CA GLU A 34 -1.59 7.82 3.52
C GLU A 34 -0.86 8.26 4.79
N ASP A 35 -1.55 8.96 5.70
CA ASP A 35 -0.99 9.38 6.98
C ASP A 35 -0.74 8.18 7.90
N GLU A 36 -1.69 7.24 7.99
CA GLU A 36 -1.53 6.00 8.75
C GLU A 36 -0.37 5.15 8.24
N ASP A 37 -0.25 5.00 6.91
CA ASP A 37 0.87 4.29 6.31
C ASP A 37 2.20 4.97 6.59
N SER A 38 2.25 6.30 6.47
CA SER A 38 3.45 7.09 6.75
C SER A 38 3.89 6.88 8.19
N LYS A 39 2.96 6.92 9.16
CA LYS A 39 3.25 6.68 10.58
C LYS A 39 3.60 5.23 10.88
N LEU A 40 3.05 4.26 10.15
CA LEU A 40 3.45 2.86 10.25
C LEU A 40 4.90 2.67 9.80
N ILE A 41 5.29 3.21 8.65
CA ILE A 41 6.65 3.13 8.11
C ILE A 41 7.64 3.82 9.06
N GLU A 42 7.31 5.03 9.53
CA GLU A 42 8.12 5.77 10.50
C GLU A 42 8.33 4.95 11.79
N SER A 43 7.26 4.32 12.31
CA SER A 43 7.33 3.50 13.53
C SER A 43 8.13 2.22 13.34
N LEU A 44 8.10 1.60 12.14
CA LEU A 44 8.95 0.46 11.80
C LEU A 44 10.44 0.82 11.79
N LEU A 45 10.78 2.00 11.24
CA LEU A 45 12.16 2.49 11.20
C LEU A 45 12.68 2.77 12.60
N GLU A 46 11.89 3.42 13.45
CA GLU A 46 12.23 3.61 14.86
C GLU A 46 12.45 2.27 15.58
N LEU A 47 11.56 1.30 15.37
CA LEU A 47 11.65 -0.01 16.00
C LEU A 47 12.91 -0.78 15.56
N ASN A 48 13.29 -0.65 14.29
CA ASN A 48 14.53 -1.20 13.76
C ASN A 48 15.77 -0.53 14.36
N ASN A 49 15.74 0.80 14.54
CA ASN A 49 16.85 1.57 15.09
C ASN A 49 17.03 1.39 16.60
N ASP A 50 15.93 1.22 17.35
CA ASP A 50 15.95 0.92 18.79
C ASP A 50 16.61 -0.44 19.08
N GLY A 51 16.57 -1.37 18.11
CA GLY A 51 17.26 -2.67 18.19
C GLY A 51 16.65 -3.66 19.20
N ARG A 52 15.82 -3.19 20.15
CA ARG A 52 15.14 -4.01 21.17
C ARG A 52 14.36 -5.17 20.56
N PHE A 53 13.69 -4.93 19.44
CA PHE A 53 12.89 -5.91 18.71
C PHE A 53 13.62 -6.52 17.50
N LYS A 54 14.90 -6.24 17.29
CA LYS A 54 15.66 -6.84 16.17
C LYS A 54 15.95 -8.32 16.44
N ALA A 55 15.64 -9.17 15.47
CA ALA A 55 16.05 -10.57 15.40
C ALA A 55 16.83 -10.81 14.09
N GLU A 56 17.46 -11.97 13.95
CA GLU A 56 18.16 -12.34 12.70
C GLU A 56 17.16 -12.29 11.52
N GLY A 57 17.31 -11.28 10.66
CA GLY A 57 16.45 -11.04 9.49
C GLY A 57 14.97 -10.75 9.76
N SER A 58 14.56 -10.50 11.02
CA SER A 58 13.14 -10.32 11.37
C SER A 58 12.94 -9.53 12.67
N PHE A 59 11.69 -9.35 13.09
CA PHE A 59 11.35 -8.76 14.39
C PHE A 59 11.00 -9.83 15.42
N LYS A 60 11.40 -9.59 16.68
CA LYS A 60 11.03 -10.42 17.83
C LYS A 60 9.50 -10.46 18.04
N PRO A 61 8.96 -11.51 18.71
CA PRO A 61 7.58 -11.53 19.13
C PRO A 61 7.19 -10.28 19.92
N GLY A 62 5.95 -9.81 19.75
CA GLY A 62 5.45 -8.60 20.42
C GLY A 62 5.67 -7.29 19.64
N HIS A 63 6.44 -7.28 18.56
CA HIS A 63 6.65 -6.07 17.75
C HIS A 63 5.35 -5.44 17.24
N LEU A 64 4.33 -6.23 16.91
CA LEU A 64 3.02 -5.70 16.49
C LEU A 64 2.33 -4.88 17.59
N LYS A 65 2.48 -5.28 18.86
CA LYS A 65 1.91 -4.57 20.00
C LYS A 65 2.65 -3.27 20.29
N GLU A 66 3.96 -3.25 20.09
CA GLU A 66 4.75 -2.02 20.16
C GLU A 66 4.38 -1.06 19.03
N LEU A 67 4.18 -1.56 17.81
CA LEU A 67 3.71 -0.75 16.67
C LEU A 67 2.31 -0.18 16.93
N GLU A 68 1.39 -0.97 17.49
CA GLU A 68 0.06 -0.49 17.90
C GLU A 68 0.17 0.68 18.88
N LYS A 69 0.98 0.54 19.93
CA LYS A 69 1.23 1.61 20.91
C LYS A 69 1.80 2.88 20.24
N LYS A 70 2.84 2.73 19.40
CA LYS A 70 3.45 3.86 18.69
C LYS A 70 2.46 4.58 17.78
N LEU A 71 1.59 3.85 17.09
CA LEU A 71 0.56 4.45 16.24
C LEU A 71 -0.50 5.18 17.05
N GLN A 72 -0.89 4.66 18.21
CA GLN A 72 -1.81 5.34 19.13
C GLN A 72 -1.21 6.63 19.72
N GLU A 73 0.11 6.68 19.90
CA GLU A 73 0.81 7.89 20.34
C GLU A 73 0.94 8.94 19.22
N LYS A 74 1.07 8.50 17.96
CA LYS A 74 1.31 9.38 16.80
C LYS A 74 0.04 9.89 16.12
N LEU A 75 -1.07 9.16 16.22
CA LEU A 75 -2.32 9.46 15.54
C LEU A 75 -3.42 9.79 16.55
N LEU A 76 -4.07 10.94 16.36
CA LEU A 76 -5.26 11.29 17.14
C LEU A 76 -6.41 10.34 16.72
N GLU A 77 -7.06 9.72 17.70
CA GLU A 77 -8.17 8.75 17.47
C GLU A 77 -7.78 7.49 16.66
N CYS A 78 -6.63 6.91 16.96
CA CYS A 78 -6.17 5.67 16.32
C CYS A 78 -6.96 4.42 16.79
N ASP A 79 -7.72 3.82 15.88
CA ASP A 79 -8.44 2.53 16.07
C ASP A 79 -7.68 1.32 15.48
N LEU A 80 -6.39 1.51 15.14
CA LEU A 80 -5.54 0.46 14.58
C LEU A 80 -5.09 -0.52 15.65
N LEU A 81 -5.50 -1.78 15.50
CA LEU A 81 -5.10 -2.86 16.38
C LEU A 81 -3.91 -3.63 15.80
N ALA A 82 -3.03 -4.15 16.68
CA ALA A 82 -1.92 -5.05 16.29
C ALA A 82 -2.41 -6.19 15.39
N LYS A 83 -3.54 -6.79 15.77
CA LYS A 83 -4.30 -7.74 14.96
C LYS A 83 -5.77 -7.33 14.95
N PRO A 84 -6.46 -7.35 13.80
CA PRO A 84 -5.96 -7.81 12.49
C PRO A 84 -5.29 -6.71 11.65
N HIS A 85 -5.34 -5.43 12.05
CA HIS A 85 -5.06 -4.30 11.16
C HIS A 85 -3.59 -4.18 10.76
N ILE A 86 -2.69 -4.03 11.74
CA ILE A 86 -1.26 -3.81 11.49
C ILE A 86 -0.62 -5.04 10.85
N GLU A 87 -0.92 -6.24 11.36
CA GLU A 87 -0.42 -7.50 10.79
C GLU A 87 -0.78 -7.63 9.30
N SER A 88 -2.04 -7.33 8.94
CA SER A 88 -2.50 -7.38 7.55
C SER A 88 -1.73 -6.39 6.68
N ARG A 89 -1.55 -5.15 7.15
CA ARG A 89 -0.85 -4.12 6.38
C ARG A 89 0.62 -4.45 6.14
N LEU A 90 1.32 -4.96 7.16
CA LEU A 90 2.71 -5.41 7.01
C LEU A 90 2.86 -6.55 5.99
N LYS A 91 1.92 -7.51 5.99
CA LYS A 91 1.91 -8.58 4.98
C LYS A 91 1.76 -8.00 3.57
N THR A 92 0.83 -7.06 3.37
CA THR A 92 0.65 -6.38 2.08
C THR A 92 1.91 -5.63 1.66
N LEU A 93 2.50 -4.82 2.54
CA LEU A 93 3.73 -4.06 2.25
C LEU A 93 4.89 -5.00 1.88
N LYS A 94 5.07 -6.09 2.63
CA LYS A 94 6.08 -7.09 2.33
C LYS A 94 5.86 -7.72 0.95
N THR A 95 4.62 -8.12 0.63
CA THR A 95 4.30 -8.69 -0.69
C THR A 95 4.58 -7.70 -1.82
N HIS A 96 4.15 -6.45 -1.71
CA HIS A 96 4.41 -5.44 -2.74
C HIS A 96 5.90 -5.18 -2.92
N PHE A 97 6.65 -5.10 -1.82
CA PHE A 97 8.10 -4.96 -1.87
C PHE A 97 8.76 -6.16 -2.56
N GLN A 98 8.35 -7.39 -2.24
CA GLN A 98 8.88 -8.59 -2.90
C GLN A 98 8.58 -8.59 -4.41
N ILE A 99 7.38 -8.19 -4.83
CA ILE A 99 7.04 -8.08 -6.27
C ILE A 99 7.97 -7.08 -6.96
N VAL A 100 8.15 -5.88 -6.40
CA VAL A 100 9.04 -4.85 -6.97
C VAL A 100 10.49 -5.32 -6.97
N HIS A 101 10.95 -5.95 -5.88
CA HIS A 101 12.28 -6.50 -5.77
C HIS A 101 12.52 -7.58 -6.83
N ASP A 102 11.60 -8.53 -7.00
CA ASP A 102 11.68 -9.58 -7.99
C ASP A 102 11.67 -9.03 -9.42
N MET A 103 10.93 -7.96 -9.69
CA MET A 103 10.98 -7.27 -10.98
C MET A 103 12.36 -6.63 -11.25
N LEU A 104 13.03 -6.13 -10.21
CA LEU A 104 14.33 -5.47 -10.33
C LEU A 104 15.50 -6.45 -10.37
N THR A 105 15.41 -7.58 -9.66
CA THR A 105 16.54 -8.51 -9.46
C THR A 105 16.31 -9.90 -10.05
N GLY A 106 15.11 -10.19 -10.54
CA GLY A 106 14.71 -11.51 -11.00
C GLY A 106 15.36 -11.90 -12.33
N HIS A 107 15.97 -13.09 -12.35
CA HIS A 107 16.60 -13.67 -13.55
C HIS A 107 15.62 -13.92 -14.71
N ASN A 108 14.31 -13.98 -14.42
CA ASN A 108 13.23 -14.20 -15.41
C ASN A 108 12.60 -12.89 -15.94
N CYS A 109 13.05 -11.73 -15.44
CA CYS A 109 12.76 -10.43 -16.06
C CYS A 109 13.81 -10.07 -17.14
N SER A 110 14.58 -11.06 -17.63
CA SER A 110 15.56 -10.91 -18.72
C SER A 110 14.96 -10.46 -20.06
N GLY A 111 13.63 -10.38 -20.17
CA GLY A 111 12.95 -9.75 -21.31
C GLY A 111 12.77 -8.25 -21.13
N PHE A 112 12.53 -7.75 -19.91
CA PHE A 112 12.29 -6.34 -19.65
C PHE A 112 13.60 -5.63 -19.27
N GLU A 113 14.37 -5.21 -20.28
CA GLU A 113 15.59 -4.43 -20.11
C GLU A 113 15.29 -2.92 -20.16
N TRP A 114 15.88 -2.15 -19.25
CA TRP A 114 15.82 -0.70 -19.32
C TRP A 114 16.79 -0.19 -20.39
N ASP A 115 16.26 0.25 -21.53
CA ASP A 115 17.02 0.94 -22.56
C ASP A 115 17.37 2.35 -22.05
N THR A 116 18.64 2.53 -21.68
CA THR A 116 19.13 3.79 -21.11
C THR A 116 19.22 4.91 -22.16
N GLU A 117 19.31 4.55 -23.44
CA GLU A 117 19.36 5.50 -24.57
C GLU A 117 17.96 6.05 -24.88
N LYS A 118 16.97 5.17 -24.91
CA LYS A 118 15.56 5.55 -25.17
C LYS A 118 14.80 5.97 -23.92
N LYS A 119 15.34 5.69 -22.73
CA LYS A 119 14.66 5.83 -21.42
C LYS A 119 13.32 5.09 -21.40
N THR A 120 13.29 3.89 -21.97
CA THR A 120 12.10 3.04 -22.07
C THR A 120 12.42 1.62 -21.65
N VAL A 121 11.44 0.90 -21.12
CA VAL A 121 11.59 -0.53 -20.90
C VAL A 121 11.32 -1.26 -22.21
N THR A 122 12.29 -2.02 -22.69
CA THR A 122 12.18 -2.92 -23.85
C THR A 122 11.92 -4.34 -23.37
N ALA A 123 10.99 -5.05 -24.03
CA ALA A 123 10.51 -6.39 -23.69
C ALA A 123 10.93 -7.44 -24.73
#